data_AF-A0A7S1UBC9-F1
#
_entry.id   AF-A0A7S1UBC9-F1
#
_cell.length_a   1.000
_cell.length_b   1.000
_cell.length_c   1.000
_cell.angle_alpha   90.00
_cell.angle_beta   90.00
_cell.angle_gamma   90.00
#
_symmetry.space_group_name_H-M   'P 1'
#
loop_
_entity.id
_entity.type
_entity.pdbx_description
1 polymer ?
#
loop_
_entity_poly.entity_id
_entity_poly.type
_entity_poly.pdbx_seq_one_letter_code
_entity_poly.pdbx_strand_id
1 'polypeptide(L)'
;LEYNCRFGDPETQVLLPLLDSDLYDVCVACVDGELAGASVNWRAGFAATVVAAAPGYPEKYPKGLAITGLEAAKAVPRAFTSHAGTKLSGDGGVATSGGRVLAVTGTGPNLRSALA
;
A
#
# COMPACT_ATOMS: atom_id res chain seq x y z
N LEU A 1 -21.61 5.83 4.89
CA LEU A 1 -20.58 5.88 5.94
C LEU A 1 -20.84 4.72 6.86
N GLU A 2 -19.85 3.85 7.02
CA GLU A 2 -19.95 2.61 7.79
C GLU A 2 -18.72 2.50 8.71
N TYR A 3 -18.78 1.63 9.71
CA TYR A 3 -17.64 1.32 10.55
C TYR A 3 -16.93 0.08 10.04
N ASN A 4 -15.61 0.10 10.12
CA ASN A 4 -14.77 -1.06 9.92
C ASN A 4 -13.79 -1.18 11.08
N CYS A 5 -13.53 -2.42 11.54
CA CYS A 5 -12.67 -2.70 12.67
C CYS A 5 -11.24 -3.05 12.25
N ARG A 6 -10.83 -2.60 11.06
CA ARG A 6 -9.50 -2.85 10.50
C ARG A 6 -9.08 -1.71 9.58
N PHE A 7 -7.79 -1.72 9.27
CA PHE A 7 -7.19 -0.91 8.23
C PHE A 7 -7.85 -1.12 6.86
N GLY A 8 -8.25 -0.01 6.22
CA GLY A 8 -8.81 -0.02 4.87
C GLY A 8 -7.76 -0.37 3.82
N ASP A 9 -8.20 -0.91 2.69
CA ASP A 9 -7.34 -1.15 1.53
C ASP A 9 -8.05 -0.53 0.32
N PRO A 10 -7.49 0.57 -0.27
CA PRO A 10 -6.07 0.95 -0.24
C PRO A 10 -5.67 2.07 0.74
N GLU A 11 -6.51 2.44 1.72
CA GLU A 11 -6.26 3.58 2.63
C GLU A 11 -4.97 3.42 3.46
N THR A 12 -4.66 2.19 3.85
CA THR A 12 -3.45 1.88 4.65
C THR A 12 -2.17 2.22 3.92
N GLN A 13 -2.15 2.03 2.60
CA GLN A 13 -1.01 2.27 1.73
C GLN A 13 -0.66 3.75 1.59
N VAL A 14 -1.51 4.68 2.06
CA VAL A 14 -1.18 6.12 2.17
C VAL A 14 -1.00 6.58 3.62
N LEU A 15 -1.63 5.91 4.59
CA LEU A 15 -1.47 6.24 6.01
C LEU A 15 -0.09 5.83 6.53
N LEU A 16 0.21 4.54 6.56
CA LEU A 16 1.44 4.02 7.20
C LEU A 16 2.76 4.62 6.69
N PRO A 17 2.92 5.01 5.41
CA PRO A 17 4.15 5.67 4.95
C PRO A 17 4.43 7.02 5.61
N LEU A 18 3.39 7.68 6.12
CA LEU A 18 3.49 8.94 6.83
C LEU A 18 3.57 8.74 8.35
N LEU A 19 3.41 7.52 8.85
CA LEU A 19 3.61 7.23 10.26
C LEU A 19 5.10 7.40 10.58
N ASP A 20 5.40 8.29 11.53
CA ASP A 20 6.77 8.53 11.98
C ASP A 20 7.13 7.67 13.19
N SER A 21 6.15 7.39 14.05
CA SER A 21 6.28 6.43 15.14
C SER A 21 6.49 5.00 14.62
N ASP A 22 7.13 4.14 15.42
CA ASP A 22 7.19 2.71 15.12
C ASP A 22 5.79 2.09 15.26
N LEU A 23 5.31 1.45 14.19
CA LEU A 23 4.01 0.77 14.21
C LEU A 23 3.97 -0.35 15.25
N TYR A 24 5.09 -1.05 15.49
CA TYR A 24 5.17 -2.10 16.49
C TYR A 24 4.88 -1.55 17.88
N ASP A 25 5.56 -0.47 18.27
CA ASP A 25 5.39 0.15 19.59
C ASP A 25 3.95 0.66 19.79
N VAL A 26 3.36 1.25 18.74
CA VAL A 26 1.96 1.68 18.77
C VAL A 26 1.02 0.49 18.96
N CYS A 27 1.26 -0.63 18.26
CA CYS A 27 0.47 -1.84 18.41
C CYS A 27 0.61 -2.47 19.80
N VAL A 28 1.82 -2.52 20.36
CA VAL A 28 2.07 -3.03 21.72
C VAL A 28 1.33 -2.18 22.75
N ALA A 29 1.45 -0.85 22.67
CA ALA A 29 0.73 0.05 23.58
C ALA A 29 -0.81 -0.10 23.49
N CYS A 30 -1.35 -0.44 22.32
CA CYS A 30 -2.77 -0.77 22.17
C CYS A 30 -3.13 -2.07 22.93
N VAL A 31 -2.32 -3.11 22.77
CA VAL A 31 -2.54 -4.42 23.40
C VAL A 31 -2.46 -4.32 24.92
N ASP A 32 -1.49 -3.56 25.43
CA ASP A 32 -1.25 -3.39 26.86
C ASP A 32 -2.20 -2.37 27.52
N GLY A 33 -3.02 -1.66 26.72
CA GLY A 33 -3.95 -0.64 27.22
C GLY A 33 -3.28 0.68 27.60
N GLU A 34 -2.04 0.90 27.16
CA GLU A 34 -1.20 2.06 27.50
C GLU A 34 -1.14 3.13 26.40
N LEU A 35 -1.95 2.98 25.33
CA LEU A 35 -1.96 3.90 24.18
C LEU A 35 -2.12 5.38 24.59
N ALA A 36 -2.85 5.68 25.66
CA ALA A 36 -3.05 7.04 26.15
C ALA A 36 -1.74 7.76 26.53
N GLY A 37 -0.69 7.01 26.90
CA GLY A 37 0.65 7.54 27.19
C GLY A 37 1.61 7.48 26.00
N ALA A 38 1.26 6.79 24.91
CA ALA A 38 2.11 6.64 23.74
C ALA A 38 1.94 7.82 22.77
N SER A 39 3.02 8.22 22.09
CA SER A 39 2.98 9.25 21.05
C SER A 39 2.86 8.62 19.65
N VAL A 40 1.80 8.95 18.94
CA VAL A 40 1.60 8.56 17.53
C VAL A 40 1.87 9.77 16.64
N ASN A 41 3.11 9.88 16.17
CA ASN A 41 3.60 11.00 15.39
C ASN A 41 3.51 10.71 13.90
N TRP A 42 3.26 11.76 13.13
CA TRP A 42 3.11 11.70 11.68
C TRP A 42 4.09 12.67 11.02
N ARG A 43 4.69 12.24 9.92
CA ARG A 43 5.55 13.08 9.08
C ARG A 43 4.68 14.11 8.35
N ALA A 44 5.19 15.33 8.27
CA ALA A 44 4.61 16.33 7.37
C ALA A 44 4.79 15.90 5.91
N GLY A 45 3.78 16.11 5.09
CA GLY A 45 3.81 15.78 3.67
C GLY A 45 2.54 15.08 3.22
N PHE A 46 2.62 14.45 2.04
CA PHE A 46 1.50 13.82 1.37
C PHE A 46 1.92 12.45 0.84
N ALA A 47 0.99 11.51 0.88
CA ALA A 47 1.09 10.23 0.20
C ALA A 47 -0.13 10.05 -0.71
N ALA A 48 0.10 9.51 -1.90
CA ALA A 48 -0.96 9.19 -2.85
C ALA A 48 -0.73 7.78 -3.39
N THR A 49 -1.79 6.99 -3.50
CA THR A 49 -1.70 5.62 -3.99
C THR A 49 -2.63 5.42 -5.18
N VAL A 50 -2.14 4.69 -6.18
CA VAL A 50 -2.90 4.29 -7.36
C VAL A 50 -2.96 2.78 -7.41
N VAL A 51 -4.19 2.24 -7.45
CA VAL A 51 -4.40 0.80 -7.58
C VAL A 51 -4.39 0.40 -9.06
N ALA A 52 -3.46 -0.47 -9.43
CA ALA A 52 -3.49 -1.16 -10.71
C ALA A 52 -4.38 -2.40 -10.58
N ALA A 53 -5.50 -2.42 -11.31
CA ALA A 53 -6.44 -3.53 -11.33
C ALA A 53 -6.26 -4.41 -12.57
N ALA A 54 -6.65 -5.67 -12.46
CA ALA A 54 -6.73 -6.59 -13.59
C ALA A 54 -7.82 -6.12 -14.57
N PRO A 55 -7.64 -6.32 -15.89
CA PRO A 55 -8.61 -5.90 -16.88
C PRO A 55 -9.96 -6.57 -16.63
N GLY A 56 -11.03 -5.78 -16.57
CA GLY A 56 -12.40 -6.26 -16.31
C GLY A 56 -12.86 -6.16 -14.85
N TYR A 57 -12.00 -5.80 -13.89
CA TYR A 57 -12.43 -5.53 -12.51
C TYR A 57 -13.49 -4.39 -12.46
N PRO A 58 -14.57 -4.49 -11.67
CA PRO A 58 -14.85 -5.48 -10.61
C PRO A 58 -15.53 -6.78 -11.06
N GLU A 59 -15.81 -6.93 -12.35
CA GLU A 59 -16.46 -8.11 -12.94
C GLU A 59 -15.45 -9.26 -13.14
N LYS A 60 -15.63 -10.09 -14.18
CA LYS A 60 -14.71 -11.19 -14.49
C LYS A 60 -13.39 -10.65 -15.03
N TYR A 61 -12.29 -10.99 -14.36
CA TYR A 61 -10.93 -10.64 -14.75
C TYR A 61 -10.05 -11.90 -14.96
N PRO A 62 -9.07 -11.85 -15.88
CA PRO A 62 -8.11 -12.94 -16.06
C PRO A 62 -7.09 -12.98 -14.91
N LYS A 63 -6.59 -14.17 -14.61
CA LYS A 63 -5.47 -14.40 -13.69
C LYS A 63 -4.28 -14.96 -14.45
N GLY A 64 -3.08 -14.85 -13.88
CA GLY A 64 -1.85 -15.39 -14.44
C GLY A 64 -1.21 -14.51 -15.51
N LEU A 65 -1.64 -13.25 -15.67
CA LEU A 65 -0.99 -12.32 -16.57
C LEU A 65 0.36 -11.92 -15.97
N ALA A 66 1.43 -11.98 -16.76
CA ALA A 66 2.76 -11.59 -16.32
C ALA A 66 2.80 -10.09 -15.95
N ILE A 67 3.43 -9.79 -14.83
CA ILE A 67 3.69 -8.43 -14.34
C ILE A 67 5.18 -8.15 -14.56
N THR A 68 5.48 -7.12 -15.35
CA THR A 68 6.85 -6.70 -15.65
C THR A 68 7.10 -5.28 -15.13
N GLY A 69 8.36 -4.84 -15.10
CA GLY A 69 8.73 -3.48 -14.68
C GLY A 69 8.84 -3.25 -13.17
N LEU A 70 8.64 -4.28 -12.33
CA LEU A 70 8.75 -4.16 -10.87
C LEU A 70 10.14 -3.67 -10.40
N GLU A 71 11.22 -4.14 -11.02
CA GLU A 71 12.58 -3.68 -10.69
C GLU A 71 12.80 -2.21 -11.06
N ALA A 72 12.28 -1.75 -12.20
CA ALA A 72 12.34 -0.34 -12.57
C ALA A 72 11.51 0.53 -11.61
N ALA A 73 10.34 0.04 -11.18
CA ALA A 73 9.50 0.73 -10.20
C ALA A 73 10.19 0.87 -8.83
N LYS A 74 10.94 -0.13 -8.38
CA LYS A 74 11.74 -0.07 -7.13
C LYS A 74 12.81 1.03 -7.16
N ALA A 75 13.31 1.38 -8.34
CA ALA A 75 14.33 2.41 -8.50
C ALA A 75 13.76 3.85 -8.42
N VAL A 76 12.44 4.01 -8.43
CA VAL A 76 11.78 5.33 -8.33
C VAL A 76 11.89 5.84 -6.89
N PRO A 77 12.55 6.99 -6.65
CA PRO A 77 12.69 7.52 -5.30
C PRO A 77 11.34 7.86 -4.69
N ARG A 78 11.18 7.57 -3.40
CA ARG A 78 9.97 7.91 -2.62
C ARG A 78 8.67 7.29 -3.15
N ALA A 79 8.78 6.28 -4.01
CA ALA A 79 7.68 5.44 -4.44
C ALA A 79 7.93 4.00 -4.01
N PHE A 80 6.86 3.28 -3.71
CA PHE A 80 6.95 1.85 -3.41
C PHE A 80 5.70 1.14 -3.93
N THR A 81 5.89 -0.12 -4.27
CA THR A 81 4.84 -0.97 -4.85
C THR A 81 4.41 -2.02 -3.82
N SER A 82 3.17 -1.94 -3.37
CA SER A 82 2.55 -2.97 -2.52
C SER A 82 1.84 -4.00 -3.39
N HIS A 83 2.17 -5.27 -3.16
CA HIS A 83 1.54 -6.40 -3.83
C HIS A 83 0.20 -6.73 -3.15
N ALA A 84 -0.89 -6.73 -3.92
CA ALA A 84 -2.20 -7.21 -3.48
C ALA A 84 -2.48 -8.56 -4.15
N GLY A 85 -3.30 -8.59 -5.19
CA GLY A 85 -3.61 -9.80 -5.95
C GLY A 85 -2.48 -10.24 -6.90
N THR A 86 -1.33 -10.64 -6.36
CA THR A 86 -0.21 -11.21 -7.14
C THR A 86 0.20 -12.60 -6.66
N LYS A 87 0.93 -13.33 -7.48
CA LYS A 87 1.58 -14.60 -7.11
C LYS A 87 2.95 -14.71 -7.78
N LEU A 88 3.85 -15.47 -7.18
CA LEU A 88 5.06 -15.92 -7.87
C LEU A 88 4.67 -16.93 -8.95
N SER A 89 5.22 -16.77 -10.15
CA SER A 89 5.12 -17.77 -11.22
C SER A 89 6.22 -18.82 -11.08
N GLY A 90 6.04 -19.98 -11.71
CA GLY A 90 6.98 -21.11 -11.60
C GLY A 90 8.38 -20.83 -12.17
N ASP A 91 8.51 -19.78 -12.99
CA ASP A 91 9.77 -19.28 -13.56
C ASP A 91 10.42 -18.16 -12.71
N GLY A 92 9.88 -17.87 -11.52
CA GLY A 92 10.39 -16.82 -10.61
C GLY A 92 9.87 -15.42 -10.92
N GLY A 93 9.03 -15.25 -11.95
CA GLY A 93 8.33 -13.99 -12.22
C GLY A 93 7.18 -13.70 -11.26
N VAL A 94 6.46 -12.61 -11.52
CA VAL A 94 5.23 -12.25 -10.78
C VAL A 94 4.07 -12.20 -11.76
N ALA A 95 2.91 -12.74 -11.35
CA ALA A 95 1.70 -12.73 -12.17
C ALA A 95 0.47 -12.26 -11.39
N THR A 96 -0.57 -11.82 -12.10
CA THR A 96 -1.85 -11.44 -11.50
C THR A 96 -2.54 -12.64 -10.84
N SER A 97 -3.20 -12.42 -9.72
CA SER A 97 -3.91 -13.44 -8.93
C SER A 97 -5.22 -12.92 -8.30
N GLY A 98 -5.53 -11.63 -8.43
CA GLY A 98 -6.75 -11.00 -7.93
C GLY A 98 -7.19 -9.80 -8.76
N GLY A 99 -8.34 -9.22 -8.41
CA GLY A 99 -8.92 -8.07 -9.12
C GLY A 99 -8.12 -6.78 -8.95
N ARG A 100 -7.81 -6.40 -7.72
CA ARG A 100 -6.81 -5.36 -7.41
C ARG A 100 -5.44 -6.02 -7.31
N VAL A 101 -4.48 -5.60 -8.10
CA VAL A 101 -3.23 -6.34 -8.32
C VAL A 101 -2.07 -5.69 -7.57
N LEU A 102 -1.83 -4.40 -7.80
CA LEU A 102 -0.78 -3.62 -7.14
C LEU A 102 -1.37 -2.31 -6.62
N ALA A 103 -0.75 -1.76 -5.59
CA ALA A 103 -0.90 -0.36 -5.21
C ALA A 103 0.47 0.31 -5.31
N VAL A 104 0.59 1.34 -6.14
CA VAL A 104 1.80 2.14 -6.27
C VAL A 104 1.59 3.41 -5.48
N THR A 105 2.37 3.59 -4.42
CA THR A 105 2.28 4.78 -3.57
C THR A 105 3.51 5.64 -3.75
N GLY A 106 3.31 6.93 -4.01
CA GLY A 106 4.34 7.97 -3.93
C GLY A 106 4.18 8.84 -2.69
N THR A 107 5.28 9.43 -2.22
CA THR A 107 5.27 10.43 -1.14
C THR A 107 5.93 11.74 -1.59
N GLY A 108 5.40 12.87 -1.13
CA GLY A 108 5.79 14.20 -1.62
C GLY A 108 5.55 15.32 -0.60
N PRO A 109 6.21 16.50 -0.76
CA PRO A 109 5.87 17.69 0.03
C PRO A 109 4.47 18.25 -0.27
N ASN A 110 3.89 17.90 -1.42
CA ASN A 110 2.52 18.25 -1.80
C ASN A 110 1.85 17.10 -2.57
N LEU A 111 0.52 17.12 -2.65
CA LEU A 111 -0.26 16.06 -3.31
C LEU A 111 0.17 15.82 -4.77
N ARG A 112 0.44 16.89 -5.52
CA ARG A 112 0.86 16.78 -6.93
C ARG A 112 2.18 16.01 -7.05
N SER A 113 3.16 16.32 -6.21
CA SER A 113 4.45 15.62 -6.19
C SER A 113 4.36 14.18 -5.67
N ALA A 114 3.37 13.86 -4.82
CA ALA A 114 3.15 12.50 -4.35
C ALA A 114 2.47 11.61 -5.41
N LEU A 115 1.73 12.21 -6.34
CA LEU A 115 1.01 11.52 -7.41
C LEU A 115 1.81 11.38 -8.72
N ALA A 116 2.73 12.31 -8.99
CA ALA A 116 3.43 12.46 -10.26
C ALA A 116 4.50 11.38 -10.54
#